data_AF-A0A554KSX7-F1
#
_entry.id   AF-A0A554KSX7-F1
#
_cell.length_a   1.000
_cell.length_b   1.000
_cell.length_c   1.000
_cell.angle_alpha   90.00
_cell.angle_beta   90.00
_cell.angle_gamma   90.00
#
_symmetry.space_group_name_H-M   'P 1'
#
loop_
_entity.id
_entity.type
_entity.pdbx_description
1 polymer ?
#
loop_
_entity_poly.entity_id
_entity_poly.type
_entity_poly.pdbx_seq_one_letter_code
_entity_poly.pdbx_strand_id
1 'polypeptide(L)' 'MATKTRDEMIAEMRKWLEKIDNPDEPFVGSGHKTYSLRQVLEEIEAGTELGERLLASALKLSAERDE' A
#
# COMPACT_ATOMS: atom_id res chain seq x y z
N MET A 1 12.20 -5.11 16.94
CA MET A 1 11.15 -5.11 15.91
C MET A 1 11.85 -4.95 14.57
N ALA A 2 11.73 -5.92 13.66
CA ALA A 2 12.34 -5.80 12.34
C ALA A 2 11.48 -4.82 11.52
N THR A 3 12.02 -3.64 11.23
CA THR A 3 11.39 -2.71 10.29
C THR A 3 11.45 -3.37 8.91
N LYS A 4 10.31 -3.84 8.40
CA LYS A 4 10.22 -4.40 7.05
C LYS A 4 10.80 -3.39 6.06
N THR A 5 11.67 -3.85 5.18
CA THR A 5 12.23 -3.01 4.12
C THR A 5 11.15 -2.68 3.09
N ARG A 6 11.35 -1.61 2.31
CA ARG A 6 10.45 -1.20 1.23
C ARG A 6 10.16 -2.35 0.26
N ASP A 7 11.18 -3.08 -0.14
CA ASP A 7 11.06 -4.25 -1.03
C ASP A 7 10.19 -5.36 -0.44
N GLU A 8 10.35 -5.65 0.86
CA GLU A 8 9.53 -6.65 1.53
C GLU A 8 8.05 -6.24 1.58
N MET A 9 7.77 -4.96 1.82
CA MET A 9 6.39 -4.45 1.76
C MET A 9 5.80 -4.51 0.37
N ILE A 10 6.54 -4.10 -0.66
CA ILE A 10 6.08 -4.17 -2.05
C ILE A 10 5.78 -5.64 -2.41
N ALA A 11 6.64 -6.57 -2.03
CA ALA A 11 6.43 -8.00 -2.26
C ALA A 11 5.18 -8.54 -1.55
N GLU A 12 4.91 -8.11 -0.32
CA GLU A 12 3.70 -8.47 0.43
C GLU A 12 2.44 -7.87 -0.19
N MET A 13 2.47 -6.59 -0.58
CA MET A 13 1.35 -5.92 -1.25
C MET A 13 1.02 -6.60 -2.58
N ARG A 14 2.03 -7.01 -3.36
CA ARG A 14 1.84 -7.80 -4.58
C ARG A 14 1.15 -9.14 -4.29
N LYS A 15 1.64 -9.90 -3.32
CA LYS A 15 1.01 -11.18 -2.92
C LYS A 15 -0.41 -11.02 -2.41
N TRP A 16 -0.70 -9.92 -1.72
CA TRP A 16 -2.03 -9.62 -1.23
C TRP A 16 -2.96 -9.24 -2.38
N LEU A 17 -2.49 -8.39 -3.30
CA LEU A 17 -3.20 -8.02 -4.53
C LEU A 17 -3.61 -9.24 -5.37
N GLU A 18 -2.75 -10.25 -5.50
CA GLU A 18 -3.06 -11.50 -6.21
C GLU A 18 -4.21 -12.30 -5.58
N LYS A 19 -4.53 -12.07 -4.31
CA LYS A 19 -5.60 -12.76 -3.58
C LYS A 19 -6.92 -11.98 -3.56
N ILE A 20 -6.92 -10.77 -4.11
CA ILE A 20 -8.10 -9.91 -4.15
C ILE A 20 -8.82 -10.15 -5.47
N ASP A 21 -10.12 -10.37 -5.41
CA ASP A 21 -10.96 -10.66 -6.59
C ASP A 21 -11.00 -9.46 -7.55
N ASN A 22 -11.06 -8.23 -7.02
CA ASN A 22 -11.09 -6.97 -7.77
C ASN A 22 -10.01 -5.97 -7.29
N PRO A 23 -8.73 -6.15 -7.64
CA PRO A 23 -7.65 -5.25 -7.21
C PRO A 23 -7.71 -3.85 -7.83
N ASP A 24 -8.48 -3.72 -8.92
CA ASP A 24 -8.72 -2.49 -9.66
C ASP A 24 -9.95 -1.72 -9.14
N GLU A 25 -10.68 -2.27 -8.16
CA GLU A 25 -11.78 -1.56 -7.52
C GLU A 25 -11.26 -0.39 -6.64
N PRO A 26 -11.90 0.79 -6.68
CA PRO A 26 -11.51 1.92 -5.86
C PRO A 26 -11.60 1.59 -4.36
N PHE A 27 -10.46 1.56 -3.67
CA PHE A 27 -10.35 1.10 -2.28
C PHE A 27 -9.87 2.20 -1.33
N VAL A 28 -8.90 3.03 -1.74
CA VAL A 28 -8.33 4.08 -0.88
C VAL A 28 -8.83 5.45 -1.34
N GLY A 29 -9.67 6.09 -0.53
CA GLY A 29 -10.07 7.49 -0.73
C GLY A 29 -9.20 8.44 0.08
N SER A 30 -8.41 9.29 -0.59
CA SER A 30 -7.75 10.43 0.06
C SER A 30 -8.11 11.69 -0.72
N GLY A 31 -8.82 12.63 -0.07
CA GLY A 31 -9.18 13.95 -0.59
C GLY A 31 -9.60 13.99 -2.07
N HIS A 32 -10.88 13.72 -2.36
CA HIS A 32 -11.49 13.75 -3.70
C HIS A 32 -11.01 12.73 -4.74
N LYS A 33 -9.97 11.93 -4.50
CA LYS A 33 -9.57 10.85 -5.41
C LYS A 33 -9.61 9.49 -4.70
N THR A 34 -10.25 8.54 -5.37
CA THR A 34 -10.21 7.12 -5.02
C THR A 34 -9.13 6.44 -5.87
N TYR A 35 -8.26 5.70 -5.20
CA TYR A 35 -7.23 4.89 -5.81
C TYR A 35 -7.59 3.41 -5.62
N SER A 36 -7.41 2.63 -6.68
CA SER A 36 -7.43 1.17 -6.55
C SER A 36 -6.16 0.69 -5.84
N LEU A 37 -6.20 -0.53 -5.31
CA LEU A 37 -5.02 -1.11 -4.65
C LEU A 37 -3.86 -1.29 -5.64
N ARG A 38 -4.17 -1.58 -6.91
CA ARG A 38 -3.16 -1.63 -7.98
C ARG A 38 -2.49 -0.27 -8.17
N GLN A 39 -3.28 0.80 -8.26
CA GLN A 39 -2.74 2.15 -8.43
C GLN A 39 -1.89 2.59 -7.24
N VAL A 40 -2.30 2.22 -6.02
CA VAL A 40 -1.51 2.47 -4.82
C VAL A 40 -0.16 1.78 -4.91
N LEU A 41 -0.12 0.50 -5.32
CA LEU A 41 1.14 -0.22 -5.51
C LEU A 41 2.01 0.46 -6.59
N GLU A 42 1.43 0.82 -7.74
CA GLU A 42 2.15 1.49 -8.83
C GLU A 42 2.82 2.80 -8.36
N GLU A 43 2.11 3.62 -7.59
CA GLU A 43 2.64 4.88 -7.05
C GLU A 43 3.81 4.63 -6.07
N ILE A 44 3.71 3.57 -5.26
CA ILE A 44 4.77 3.13 -4.33
C ILE A 44 5.99 2.61 -5.09
N GLU A 45 5.79 1.81 -6.13
CA GLU A 45 6.87 1.26 -6.95
C GLU A 45 7.58 2.36 -7.75
N ALA A 46 6.82 3.34 -8.26
CA ALA A 46 7.36 4.51 -8.94
C ALA A 46 8.11 5.48 -8.01
N GLY A 47 7.95 5.35 -6.68
CA GLY A 47 8.59 6.24 -5.70
C GLY A 47 8.08 7.68 -5.77
N THR A 48 6.80 7.85 -6.11
CA THR A 48 6.15 9.16 -6.11
C THR A 48 5.97 9.68 -4.67
N GLU A 49 5.80 10.99 -4.50
CA GLU A 49 5.50 11.57 -3.17
C GLU A 49 4.21 10.98 -2.57
N LEU A 50 3.21 10.70 -3.42
CA LEU A 50 1.98 10.03 -2.99
C LEU A 50 2.26 8.60 -2.53
N GLY A 51 2.99 7.82 -3.33
CA GLY A 51 3.39 6.45 -2.99
C GLY A 51 4.15 6.38 -1.67
N GLU A 52 5.13 7.24 -1.45
CA GLU A 52 5.89 7.31 -0.19
C GLU A 52 4.98 7.64 1.02
N ARG A 53 4.02 8.56 0.85
CA ARG A 53 3.02 8.88 1.89
C ARG A 53 2.07 7.72 2.20
N LEU A 54 1.64 7.01 1.16
CA LEU A 54 0.78 5.83 1.30
C LEU A 54 1.53 4.68 1.98
N LEU A 55 2.79 4.45 1.59
CA LEU A 55 3.68 3.46 2.22
C LEU A 55 3.88 3.75 3.71
N ALA A 56 4.18 5.01 4.06
CA ALA A 56 4.34 5.43 5.45
C ALA A 56 3.05 5.24 6.27
N SER A 57 1.89 5.50 5.67
CA SER A 57 0.59 5.30 6.31
C SER A 57 0.27 3.81 6.52
N ALA A 58 0.59 2.96 5.53
CA ALA A 58 0.45 1.51 5.63
C ALA A 58 1.38 0.91 6.71
N LEU A 59 2.63 1.38 6.81
CA LEU A 59 3.57 1.01 7.87
C LEU A 59 3.02 1.34 9.26
N LYS A 60 2.46 2.54 9.42
CA LYS A 60 1.89 2.98 10.69
C LYS A 60 0.70 2.10 11.11
N LEU A 61 -0.23 1.83 10.19
CA LEU A 61 -1.39 0.97 10.45
C LEU A 61 -0.99 -0.49 10.77
N SER A 62 0.08 -0.99 10.15
CA SER A 62 0.61 -2.33 10.46
C SER A 62 1.25 -2.39 11.84
N ALA A 63 1.84 -1.30 12.34
CA ALA A 63 2.44 -1.26 13.67
C ALA A 63 1.39 -1.20 14.79
N GLU A 64 0.24 -0.57 14.54
CA GLU A 64 -0.84 -0.42 15.53
C GLU A 64 -1.73 -1.66 15.67
N ARG A 65 -1.64 -2.66 14.77
CA ARG A 65 -2.44 -3.91 14.84
C ARG A 65 -1.77 -5.06 15.60
N ASP A 66 -0.53 -4.89 16.01
CA ASP A 66 0.25 -5.86 16.81
C ASP A 66 0.21 -5.54 18.32
N GLU A 67 -0.61 -4.58 18.76
CA GLU A 67 -0.81 -4.19 20.17
C GLU A 67 -2.12 -4.73 20.77
#